data_AF-V9L5S2-F1
#
_entry.id   AF-V9L5S2-F1
#
_cell.length_a   1.000
_cell.length_b   1.000
_cell.length_c   1.000
_cell.angle_alpha   90.00
_cell.angle_beta   90.00
_cell.angle_gamma   90.00
#
_symmetry.space_group_name_H-M   'P 1'
#
loop_
_entity.id
_entity.type
_entity.pdbx_description
1 polymer ?
#
loop_
_entity_poly.entity_id
_entity_poly.type
_entity_poly.pdbx_seq_one_letter_code
_entity_poly.pdbx_strand_id
1 'polypeptide(L)'
;MCFYGPVQRRMGLLGFLRLSVWQNFLRARHRGFSGNVDGEGYILGSVFVIGAGDQGILLEHREKEFGDAVNLTAVMEAAGKISPRQSAE
;
A
#
# COMPACT_ATOMS: atom_id res chain seq x y z
N MET A 1 11.32 3.71 -16.18
CA MET A 1 10.69 4.45 -15.06
C MET A 1 10.04 3.41 -14.16
N CYS A 2 10.60 3.12 -12.97
CA CYS A 2 10.02 2.13 -12.07
C CYS A 2 8.91 2.77 -11.24
N PHE A 3 7.66 2.43 -11.56
CA PHE A 3 6.45 2.87 -10.86
C PHE A 3 6.51 2.57 -9.35
N TYR A 4 7.16 1.47 -8.96
CA TYR A 4 7.35 1.06 -7.56
C TYR A 4 8.57 1.71 -6.86
N GLY A 5 9.17 2.74 -7.46
CA GLY A 5 10.43 3.32 -7.00
C GLY A 5 11.67 2.59 -7.55
N PRO A 6 12.87 3.16 -7.34
CA PRO A 6 14.11 2.62 -7.94
C PRO A 6 14.58 1.29 -7.33
N VAL A 7 14.06 0.91 -6.16
CA VAL A 7 14.51 -0.27 -5.41
C VAL A 7 13.31 -1.02 -4.84
N GLN A 8 13.23 -2.32 -5.12
CA GLN A 8 12.25 -3.23 -4.54
C GLN A 8 12.45 -3.33 -3.03
N ARG A 9 11.39 -3.08 -2.26
CA ARG A 9 11.44 -3.14 -0.80
C ARG A 9 11.13 -4.55 -0.33
N ARG A 10 12.07 -5.15 0.39
CA ARG A 10 11.92 -6.49 0.98
C ARG A 10 12.16 -6.42 2.48
N MET A 11 11.47 -7.27 3.22
CA MET A 11 11.63 -7.46 4.65
C MET A 11 11.83 -8.94 4.91
N GLY A 12 13.05 -9.32 5.29
CA GLY A 12 13.40 -10.71 5.62
C GLY A 12 12.80 -11.18 6.94
N LEU A 13 13.17 -12.39 7.37
CA LEU A 13 12.71 -13.01 8.62
C LEU A 13 12.95 -12.15 9.87
N LEU A 14 13.99 -11.30 9.87
CA LEU A 14 14.25 -10.35 10.97
C LEU A 14 13.09 -9.35 11.17
N GLY A 15 12.22 -9.17 10.19
CA GLY A 15 11.03 -8.34 10.32
C GLY A 15 10.05 -8.84 11.38
N PHE A 16 10.02 -10.15 11.64
CA PHE A 16 9.20 -10.73 12.71
C PHE A 16 9.71 -10.40 14.11
N LEU A 17 10.92 -9.83 14.27
CA LEU A 17 11.37 -9.33 15.57
C LEU A 17 10.76 -7.97 15.93
N ARG A 18 10.12 -7.28 14.98
CA ARG A 18 9.49 -5.98 15.24
C ARG A 18 8.15 -6.18 15.92
N LEU A 19 7.99 -5.56 17.09
CA LEU A 19 6.74 -5.58 17.86
C LEU A 19 5.54 -5.07 17.05
N SER A 20 5.77 -4.09 16.16
CA SER A 20 4.73 -3.49 15.34
C SER A 20 4.17 -4.46 14.28
N VAL A 21 4.98 -5.37 13.74
CA VAL A 21 4.50 -6.45 12.84
C VAL A 21 3.52 -7.37 13.57
N TRP A 22 3.82 -7.74 14.81
CA TRP A 22 2.90 -8.55 15.63
C TRP A 22 1.60 -7.81 15.96
N GLN A 23 1.68 -6.52 16.28
CA GLN A 23 0.49 -5.70 16.51
C GLN A 23 -0.39 -5.63 15.25
N ASN A 24 0.22 -5.46 14.07
CA ASN A 24 -0.47 -5.47 12.78
C ASN A 24 -1.14 -6.82 12.51
N PHE A 25 -0.42 -7.92 12.78
CA PHE A 25 -0.95 -9.27 12.63
C PHE A 25 -2.16 -9.53 13.55
N LEU A 26 -2.05 -9.18 14.84
CA LEU A 26 -3.16 -9.30 15.78
C LEU A 26 -4.36 -8.46 15.34
N ARG A 27 -4.14 -7.22 14.89
CA ARG A 27 -5.18 -6.33 14.36
C ARG A 27 -5.88 -6.96 13.15
N ALA A 28 -5.13 -7.53 12.21
CA ALA A 28 -5.69 -8.19 11.03
C ALA A 28 -6.50 -9.43 11.41
N ARG A 29 -5.97 -10.24 12.34
CA ARG A 29 -6.67 -11.43 12.87
C ARG A 29 -7.97 -11.07 13.57
N HIS A 30 -7.98 -10.02 14.38
CA HIS A 30 -9.20 -9.51 15.04
C HIS A 30 -10.27 -9.04 14.04
N ARG A 31 -9.87 -8.59 12.85
CA ARG A 31 -10.79 -8.20 11.77
C ARG A 31 -11.21 -9.39 10.88
N GLY A 32 -10.80 -10.61 11.21
CA GLY A 32 -11.18 -11.82 10.49
C GLY A 32 -10.39 -12.08 9.20
N PHE A 33 -9.26 -11.41 8.98
CA PHE A 33 -8.43 -11.67 7.81
C PHE A 33 -7.64 -12.98 7.99
N SER A 34 -7.86 -13.94 7.09
CA SER A 34 -7.14 -15.23 7.09
C SER A 34 -5.71 -15.13 6.54
N GLY A 35 -5.35 -14.02 5.90
CA GLY A 35 -4.08 -13.87 5.17
C GLY A 35 -3.99 -14.78 3.95
N ASN A 36 -3.18 -14.39 2.97
CA ASN A 36 -2.72 -15.27 1.91
C ASN A 36 -1.21 -15.50 2.10
N VAL A 37 -0.77 -16.74 2.06
CA VAL A 37 0.64 -17.12 2.19
C VAL A 37 1.26 -17.53 0.85
N ASP A 38 0.48 -17.51 -0.23
CA ASP A 38 0.98 -17.81 -1.56
C ASP A 38 1.90 -16.68 -2.05
N GLY A 39 3.16 -17.03 -2.33
CA GLY A 39 4.17 -16.12 -2.86
C GLY A 39 5.49 -16.20 -2.09
N GLU A 40 6.41 -15.29 -2.42
CA GLU A 40 7.76 -15.25 -1.83
C GLU A 40 7.74 -14.79 -0.35
N GLY A 41 6.73 -14.01 0.06
CA GLY A 41 6.53 -13.56 1.44
C GLY A 41 7.47 -12.47 1.95
N TYR A 42 8.45 -12.02 1.16
CA TYR A 42 9.42 -10.99 1.60
C TYR A 42 9.17 -9.60 1.02
N ILE A 43 8.41 -9.46 -0.06
CA ILE A 43 8.22 -8.18 -0.75
C ILE A 43 7.18 -7.35 0.01
N LEU A 44 7.50 -6.09 0.28
CA LEU A 44 6.56 -5.14 0.90
C LEU A 44 5.65 -4.51 -0.16
N GLY A 45 4.37 -4.37 0.17
CA GLY A 45 3.37 -3.80 -0.71
C GLY A 45 3.35 -2.27 -0.75
N SER A 46 2.45 -1.76 -1.57
CA SER A 46 2.18 -0.33 -1.68
C SER A 46 0.79 -0.10 -2.27
N VAL A 47 0.14 0.99 -1.89
CA VAL A 47 -1.13 1.45 -2.44
C VAL A 47 -0.92 2.80 -3.09
N PHE A 48 -1.37 2.94 -4.33
CA PHE A 48 -1.33 4.18 -5.08
C PHE A 48 -2.72 4.58 -5.54
N VAL A 49 -3.02 5.87 -5.50
CA VAL A 49 -4.16 6.46 -6.20
C VAL A 49 -3.60 7.32 -7.32
N ILE A 50 -3.96 7.00 -8.56
CA ILE A 50 -3.47 7.68 -9.76
C ILE A 50 -4.65 8.42 -10.38
N GLY A 51 -4.49 9.73 -10.62
CA GLY A 51 -5.48 10.55 -11.29
C GLY A 51 -5.49 10.34 -12.81
N ALA A 52 -6.53 10.85 -13.47
CA ALA A 52 -6.68 10.70 -14.91
C ALA A 52 -5.80 11.73 -15.68
N GLY A 53 -5.22 11.32 -16.81
CA GLY A 53 -4.38 12.20 -17.63
C GLY A 53 -3.14 12.67 -16.85
N ASP A 54 -2.96 14.00 -16.77
CA ASP A 54 -1.75 14.61 -16.19
C ASP A 54 -1.88 14.89 -14.68
N GLN A 55 -2.96 14.41 -14.03
CA GLN A 55 -3.16 14.57 -12.59
C GLN A 55 -2.10 13.85 -11.73
N GLY A 56 -1.42 12.86 -12.29
CA GLY A 56 -0.33 12.16 -11.61
C GLY A 56 -0.78 11.31 -10.41
N ILE A 57 0.09 11.16 -9.41
CA ILE A 57 -0.16 10.35 -8.21
C ILE A 57 -0.81 11.23 -7.14
N LEU A 58 -2.04 10.90 -6.77
CA LEU A 58 -2.85 11.62 -5.77
C LEU A 58 -2.64 11.07 -4.35
N LEU A 59 -2.24 9.81 -4.23
CA LEU A 59 -1.84 9.18 -2.98
C LEU A 59 -0.79 8.12 -3.24
N GLU A 60 0.22 8.09 -2.38
CA GLU A 60 1.23 7.06 -2.33
C GLU A 60 1.37 6.59 -0.87
N HIS A 61 1.05 5.32 -0.64
CA HIS A 61 1.33 4.62 0.61
C HIS A 61 2.26 3.47 0.31
N ARG A 62 3.46 3.48 0.89
CA ARG A 62 4.39 2.36 0.78
C ARG A 62 4.49 1.68 2.12
N GLU A 63 4.16 0.40 2.18
CA GLU A 63 4.22 -0.36 3.43
C GLU A 63 5.61 -0.25 4.06
N LYS A 64 5.65 0.19 5.33
CA LYS A 64 6.89 0.26 6.10
C LYS A 64 7.36 -1.11 6.55
N GLU A 65 6.40 -1.99 6.81
CA GLU A 65 6.58 -3.34 7.31
C GLU A 65 5.32 -4.16 7.07
N PHE A 66 5.39 -5.47 7.33
CA PHE A 66 4.25 -6.35 7.13
C PHE A 66 3.03 -5.91 7.94
N GLY A 67 1.89 -5.82 7.24
CA GLY A 67 0.61 -5.44 7.81
C GLY A 67 0.46 -3.95 8.12
N ASP A 68 1.39 -3.09 7.66
CA ASP A 68 1.26 -1.64 7.68
C ASP A 68 0.17 -1.17 6.70
N ALA A 69 -1.08 -1.31 7.12
CA ALA A 69 -2.24 -1.04 6.29
C ALA A 69 -2.39 0.46 6.00
N VAL A 70 -2.68 0.78 4.74
CA VAL A 70 -2.99 2.15 4.30
C VAL A 70 -4.21 2.71 5.04
N ASN A 71 -4.22 4.03 5.26
CA ASN A 71 -5.40 4.73 5.74
C ASN A 71 -6.49 4.75 4.65
N LEU A 72 -7.56 3.97 4.86
CA LEU A 72 -8.66 3.86 3.91
C LEU A 72 -9.39 5.19 3.68
N THR A 73 -9.53 6.04 4.71
CA THR A 73 -10.15 7.36 4.55
C THR A 73 -9.34 8.23 3.60
N ALA A 74 -8.00 8.23 3.75
CA ALA A 74 -7.11 8.96 2.85
C ALA A 74 -7.19 8.43 1.41
N VAL A 75 -7.34 7.10 1.24
CA VAL A 75 -7.56 6.48 -0.08
C VAL A 75 -8.87 6.96 -0.69
N MET A 76 -9.96 6.97 0.08
CA MET A 76 -11.27 7.42 -0.41
C MET A 76 -11.26 8.91 -0.76
N GLU A 77 -10.62 9.74 0.06
CA GLU A 77 -10.45 11.18 -0.23
C GLU A 77 -9.60 11.42 -1.47
N ALA A 78 -8.50 10.67 -1.64
CA ALA A 78 -7.66 10.78 -2.84
C ALA A 78 -8.40 10.29 -4.09
N ALA A 79 -9.17 9.21 -3.98
CA ALA A 79 -9.98 8.69 -5.07
C ALA A 79 -11.10 9.67 -5.45
N GLY A 80 -11.71 10.35 -4.49
CA GLY A 80 -12.71 11.38 -4.74
C GLY A 80 -12.18 12.64 -5.44
N LYS A 81 -10.87 12.86 -5.43
CA LYS A 81 -10.21 13.97 -6.15
C LYS A 81 -9.91 13.64 -7.62
N ILE A 82 -10.13 12.40 -8.06
CA ILE A 82 -9.96 12.03 -9.46
C ILE A 82 -11.05 12.73 -10.26
N SER A 83 -10.64 13.69 -11.11
CA SER A 83 -11.57 14.36 -12.00
C SER A 83 -11.58 13.64 -13.35
N PRO A 84 -12.73 13.54 -14.03
CA PRO A 84 -12.75 13.12 -15.43
C PRO A 84 -11.80 14.01 -16.23
N ARG A 85 -11.07 13.38 -17.16
CA ARG A 85 -10.16 14.08 -18.07
C ARG A 85 -10.87 15.30 -18.67
N GLN A 86 -10.36 16.51 -18.44
CA GLN A 86 -10.75 17.63 -19.29
C GLN A 86 -10.29 17.25 -20.69
N SER A 87 -11.23 17.05 -21.61
CA SER A 87 -10.95 16.83 -23.01
C SER A 87 -10.03 17.95 -23.46
N ALA A 88 -8.81 17.60 -23.85
CA ALA A 88 -7.93 18.53 -24.54
C ALA A 88 -8.66 18.92 -25.83
N GLU A 89 -8.99 20.20 -25.97
CA GLU A 89 -9.36 20.83 -27.24
C GLU A 89 -8.22 20.71 -28.26
#